data_AF-A0A954ZCH1-F1
#
_entry.id   AF-A0A954ZCH1-F1
#
_cell.length_a   1.000
_cell.length_b   1.000
_cell.length_c   1.000
_cell.angle_alpha   90.00
_cell.angle_beta   90.00
_cell.angle_gamma   90.00
#
_symmetry.space_group_name_H-M   'P 1'
#
loop_
_entity.id
_entity.type
_entity.pdbx_description
1 polymer ?
#
loop_
_entity_poly.entity_id
_entity_poly.type
_entity_poly.pdbx_seq_one_letter_code
_entity_poly.pdbx_strand_id
1 'polypeptide(L)'
;MKRFVLATLVAFGLTSAASAQVGDLVWEVGADGTVELTNPTAAAIVFDGYTLACEAGCLDEAGWRQLGVAALADPGTAIATLGAGALSFGPLGTPDATSQLSEANLANSATLQPGASWSFGKPFAGTLSQISDWVTGGQLTVTMSGQGAVLAAPIEVVPEPSSVALAGLGLAGLIALARRRR
;
A
#
# COMPACT_ATOMS: atom_id res chain seq x y z
N MET A 1 -31.93 -33.90 21.58
CA MET A 1 -31.92 -32.56 20.95
C MET A 1 -30.51 -32.28 20.44
N LYS A 2 -30.26 -32.45 19.14
CA LYS A 2 -28.92 -32.27 18.53
C LYS A 2 -28.85 -30.90 17.85
N ARG A 3 -28.03 -30.00 18.40
CA ARG A 3 -27.80 -28.65 17.86
C ARG A 3 -26.85 -28.74 16.65
N PHE A 4 -27.33 -28.37 15.47
CA PHE A 4 -26.51 -28.19 14.28
C PHE A 4 -25.96 -26.76 14.30
N VAL A 5 -24.65 -26.62 14.45
CA VAL A 5 -23.94 -25.34 14.31
C VAL A 5 -23.60 -25.18 12.83
N LEU A 6 -24.19 -24.19 12.18
CA LEU A 6 -23.92 -23.80 10.80
C LEU A 6 -22.71 -22.86 10.81
N ALA A 7 -21.57 -23.30 10.26
CA ALA A 7 -20.39 -22.47 10.10
C ALA A 7 -20.51 -21.70 8.78
N THR A 8 -20.69 -20.39 8.85
CA THR A 8 -20.65 -19.49 7.69
C THR A 8 -19.19 -19.29 7.29
N LEU A 9 -18.79 -19.83 6.14
CA LEU A 9 -17.47 -19.61 5.56
C LEU A 9 -17.56 -18.32 4.73
N VAL A 10 -16.96 -17.23 5.21
CA VAL A 10 -16.86 -15.97 4.46
C VAL A 10 -15.70 -16.11 3.47
N ALA A 11 -16.01 -16.18 2.18
CA ALA A 11 -15.01 -16.10 1.12
C ALA A 11 -14.70 -14.62 0.88
N PHE A 12 -13.56 -14.15 1.39
CA PHE A 12 -12.99 -12.86 0.99
C PHE A 12 -12.39 -13.01 -0.40
N GLY A 13 -12.89 -12.24 -1.37
CA GLY A 13 -12.24 -12.07 -2.66
C GLY A 13 -10.89 -11.39 -2.43
N LEU A 14 -9.81 -12.04 -2.84
CA LEU A 14 -8.47 -11.50 -2.77
C LEU A 14 -8.21 -10.69 -4.05
N THR A 15 -7.55 -9.55 -3.87
CA THR A 15 -7.05 -8.69 -4.94
C THR A 15 -5.54 -8.76 -4.90
N SER A 16 -4.90 -8.99 -6.05
CA SER A 16 -3.45 -9.02 -6.17
C SER A 16 -2.85 -7.67 -5.79
N ALA A 17 -1.91 -7.69 -4.85
CA ALA A 17 -1.17 -6.52 -4.40
C ALA A 17 0.32 -6.79 -4.44
N ALA A 18 1.10 -5.75 -4.68
CA ALA A 18 2.55 -5.79 -4.68
C ALA A 18 3.04 -4.98 -3.48
N SER A 19 3.86 -5.57 -2.59
CA SER A 19 4.31 -4.89 -1.36
C SER A 19 5.84 -4.77 -1.26
N ALA A 20 6.30 -3.67 -0.70
CA ALA A 20 7.70 -3.45 -0.32
C ALA A 20 7.78 -2.91 1.10
N GLN A 21 8.66 -3.49 1.91
CA GLN A 21 8.90 -3.01 3.27
C GLN A 21 9.95 -1.91 3.27
N VAL A 22 9.59 -0.73 3.80
CA VAL A 22 10.46 0.44 3.98
C VAL A 22 10.78 0.68 5.44
N GLY A 23 11.89 0.08 5.91
CA GLY A 23 12.18 0.03 7.33
C GLY A 23 11.09 -0.76 8.05
N ASP A 24 10.33 -0.11 8.91
CA ASP A 24 9.16 -0.70 9.59
C ASP A 24 7.81 -0.37 8.93
N LEU A 25 7.82 0.41 7.86
CA LEU A 25 6.64 0.76 7.07
C LEU A 25 6.43 -0.24 5.92
N VAL A 26 5.20 -0.40 5.45
CA VAL A 26 4.87 -1.23 4.28
C VAL A 26 4.26 -0.36 3.21
N TRP A 27 4.82 -0.40 2.01
CA TRP A 27 4.29 0.27 0.81
C TRP A 27 3.62 -0.77 -0.08
N GLU A 28 2.33 -0.63 -0.34
CA GLU A 28 1.53 -1.57 -1.11
C GLU A 28 0.95 -0.90 -2.37
N VAL A 29 0.99 -1.62 -3.48
CA VAL A 29 0.34 -1.24 -4.74
C VAL A 29 -0.78 -2.23 -5.01
N GLY A 30 -2.02 -1.79 -4.91
CA GLY A 30 -3.21 -2.58 -5.19
C GLY A 30 -3.36 -2.91 -6.68
N ALA A 31 -4.22 -3.90 -6.99
CA ALA A 31 -4.53 -4.33 -8.36
C ALA A 31 -5.01 -3.19 -9.28
N ASP A 32 -5.62 -2.17 -8.70
CA ASP A 32 -6.15 -1.02 -9.41
C ASP A 32 -5.13 0.13 -9.56
N GLY A 33 -3.89 -0.08 -9.13
CA GLY A 33 -2.80 0.91 -9.13
C GLY A 33 -2.80 1.84 -7.92
N THR A 34 -3.74 1.68 -6.98
CA THR A 34 -3.75 2.50 -5.76
C THR A 34 -2.57 2.14 -4.88
N VAL A 35 -1.94 3.16 -4.32
CA VAL A 35 -0.77 3.02 -3.47
C VAL A 35 -1.12 3.38 -2.04
N GLU A 36 -0.76 2.50 -1.11
CA GLU A 36 -0.95 2.69 0.32
C GLU A 36 0.37 2.53 1.08
N LEU A 37 0.56 3.36 2.10
CA LEU A 37 1.62 3.22 3.09
C LEU A 37 0.99 2.87 4.43
N THR A 38 1.44 1.77 5.02
CA THR A 38 0.92 1.26 6.29
C THR A 38 2.03 1.20 7.32
N ASN A 39 1.69 1.57 8.56
CA ASN A 39 2.49 1.23 9.73
C ASN A 39 1.88 -0.02 10.40
N PRO A 40 2.39 -1.24 10.13
CA PRO A 40 1.87 -2.46 10.74
C PRO A 40 2.30 -2.64 12.21
N THR A 41 3.13 -1.75 12.74
CA THR A 41 3.71 -1.90 14.08
C THR A 41 2.80 -1.34 15.18
N ALA A 42 3.17 -1.62 16.43
CA ALA A 42 2.50 -1.06 17.61
C ALA A 42 3.05 0.34 18.01
N ALA A 43 4.08 0.84 17.33
CA ALA A 43 4.74 2.11 17.65
C ALA A 43 4.53 3.12 16.52
N ALA A 44 4.45 4.42 16.85
CA ALA A 44 4.40 5.46 15.82
C ALA A 44 5.77 5.53 15.10
N ILE A 45 5.75 5.68 13.77
CA ILE A 45 6.97 5.74 12.96
C ILE A 45 7.10 7.14 12.35
N VAL A 46 8.27 7.75 12.49
CA VAL A 46 8.59 9.04 11.87
C VAL A 46 8.54 8.90 10.35
N PHE A 47 7.80 9.80 9.72
CA PHE A 47 7.61 9.85 8.28
C PHE A 47 7.70 11.30 7.83
N ASP A 48 8.87 11.69 7.34
CA ASP A 48 9.20 13.08 7.04
C ASP A 48 9.14 13.40 5.54
N GLY A 49 8.74 12.45 4.71
CA GLY A 49 8.70 12.66 3.27
C GLY A 49 8.94 11.40 2.47
N TYR A 50 8.72 11.56 1.17
CA TYR A 50 8.89 10.51 0.19
C TYR A 50 9.24 11.10 -1.16
N THR A 51 9.82 10.26 -1.99
CA THR A 51 10.13 10.55 -3.39
C THR A 51 9.85 9.31 -4.20
N LEU A 52 8.94 9.43 -5.16
CA LEU A 52 8.73 8.49 -6.25
C LEU A 52 9.54 9.02 -7.42
N ALA A 53 10.60 8.31 -7.81
CA ALA A 53 11.42 8.69 -8.95
C ALA A 53 11.41 7.54 -9.97
N CYS A 54 11.18 7.88 -11.23
CA CYS A 54 11.10 6.88 -12.26
C CYS A 54 11.42 7.42 -13.66
N GLU A 55 11.72 6.53 -14.61
CA GLU A 55 11.98 6.92 -16.00
C GLU A 55 10.77 7.63 -16.64
N ALA A 56 11.04 8.50 -17.62
CA ALA A 56 10.05 9.39 -18.20
C ALA A 56 8.74 8.67 -18.59
N GLY A 57 7.61 9.06 -17.97
CA GLY A 57 6.26 8.67 -18.37
C GLY A 57 5.63 7.51 -17.59
N CYS A 58 6.25 7.04 -16.51
CA CYS A 58 5.64 6.02 -15.64
C CYS A 58 4.80 6.61 -14.49
N LEU A 59 4.94 7.90 -14.18
CA LEU A 59 4.20 8.58 -13.11
C LEU A 59 2.94 9.24 -13.66
N ASP A 60 1.91 9.32 -12.82
CA ASP A 60 0.64 10.01 -13.08
C ASP A 60 0.38 11.02 -11.96
N GLU A 61 0.71 12.30 -12.22
CA GLU A 61 0.47 13.38 -11.27
C GLU A 61 -1.03 13.60 -10.99
N ALA A 62 -1.90 13.33 -11.96
CA ALA A 62 -3.34 13.50 -11.78
C ALA A 62 -3.94 12.40 -10.89
N GLY A 63 -3.39 11.19 -10.96
CA GLY A 63 -3.73 10.08 -10.07
C GLY A 63 -3.10 10.20 -8.68
N TRP A 64 -2.01 10.96 -8.54
CA TRP A 64 -1.29 11.16 -7.28
C TRP A 64 -2.05 12.05 -6.29
N ARG A 65 -2.31 11.51 -5.10
CA ARG A 65 -2.89 12.25 -3.98
C ARG A 65 -1.80 12.87 -3.11
N GLN A 66 -1.53 14.15 -3.34
CA GLN A 66 -0.60 14.92 -2.52
C GLN A 66 -1.04 14.95 -1.05
N LEU A 67 -0.13 14.60 -0.16
CA LEU A 67 -0.38 14.52 1.28
C LEU A 67 -0.69 15.89 1.86
N GLY A 68 0.10 16.93 1.53
CA GLY A 68 -0.13 18.29 2.02
C GLY A 68 -1.51 18.82 1.60
N VAL A 69 -1.91 18.62 0.34
CA VAL A 69 -3.24 19.03 -0.16
C VAL A 69 -4.35 18.24 0.53
N ALA A 70 -4.21 16.91 0.63
CA ALA A 70 -5.19 16.05 1.28
C ALA A 70 -5.32 16.34 2.78
N ALA A 71 -4.22 16.67 3.46
CA ALA A 71 -4.19 17.01 4.87
C ALA A 71 -4.86 18.36 5.14
N LEU A 72 -4.74 19.34 4.24
CA LEU A 72 -5.49 20.59 4.36
C LEU A 72 -6.98 20.43 4.07
N ALA A 73 -7.35 19.50 3.19
CA ALA A 73 -8.74 19.19 2.86
C ALA A 73 -9.46 18.46 4.02
N ASP A 74 -8.77 17.57 4.74
CA ASP A 74 -9.28 16.89 5.94
C ASP A 74 -8.23 16.82 7.06
N PRO A 75 -8.04 17.93 7.81
CA PRO A 75 -7.03 18.00 8.86
C PRO A 75 -7.27 17.02 10.00
N GLY A 76 -8.53 16.69 10.31
CA GLY A 76 -8.87 15.79 11.41
C GLY A 76 -8.34 14.38 11.16
N THR A 77 -8.62 13.83 9.97
CA THR A 77 -8.11 12.53 9.56
C THR A 77 -6.59 12.54 9.42
N ALA A 78 -6.02 13.58 8.79
CA ALA A 78 -4.57 13.68 8.64
C ALA A 78 -3.83 13.72 9.98
N ILE A 79 -4.31 14.50 10.96
CA ILE A 79 -3.71 14.55 12.29
C ILE A 79 -3.86 13.20 13.01
N ALA A 80 -5.01 12.53 12.89
CA ALA A 80 -5.22 11.22 13.50
C ALA A 80 -4.30 10.14 12.89
N THR A 81 -3.97 10.22 11.60
CA THR A 81 -3.14 9.24 10.90
C THR A 81 -1.64 9.54 10.98
N LEU A 82 -1.26 10.82 10.83
CA LEU A 82 0.13 11.27 10.64
C LEU A 82 0.63 12.22 11.74
N GLY A 83 -0.19 12.49 12.76
CA GLY A 83 0.12 13.47 13.81
C GLY A 83 0.02 14.92 13.33
N ALA A 84 0.27 15.88 14.23
CA ALA A 84 0.19 17.31 13.92
C ALA A 84 1.16 17.75 12.81
N GLY A 85 2.27 17.03 12.63
CA GLY A 85 3.22 17.28 11.55
C GLY A 85 2.58 17.18 10.17
N ALA A 86 1.51 16.41 9.98
CA ALA A 86 0.85 16.19 8.68
C ALA A 86 0.51 17.48 7.91
N LEU A 87 0.23 18.57 8.64
CA LEU A 87 -0.15 19.85 8.05
C LEU A 87 1.04 20.67 7.50
N SER A 88 2.26 20.17 7.65
CA SER A 88 3.49 20.82 7.17
C SER A 88 4.12 20.10 5.98
N PHE A 89 3.40 19.13 5.38
CA PHE A 89 3.81 18.56 4.12
C PHE A 89 3.63 19.55 2.98
N GLY A 90 4.61 19.57 2.09
CA GLY A 90 4.54 20.28 0.82
C GLY A 90 5.42 19.61 -0.23
N PRO A 91 5.22 19.96 -1.51
CA PRO A 91 6.01 19.42 -2.60
C PRO A 91 7.49 19.79 -2.43
N LEU A 92 8.37 18.85 -2.70
CA LEU A 92 9.80 19.10 -2.83
C LEU A 92 10.10 19.46 -4.29
N GLY A 93 10.46 20.73 -4.54
CA GLY A 93 10.75 21.23 -5.89
C GLY A 93 9.49 21.46 -6.73
N THR A 94 9.69 21.61 -8.04
CA THR A 94 8.58 21.66 -9.01
C THR A 94 8.24 20.22 -9.38
N PRO A 95 7.03 19.72 -9.09
CA PRO A 95 6.62 18.39 -9.51
C PRO A 95 6.82 18.26 -11.02
N ASP A 96 7.53 17.21 -11.41
CA ASP A 96 7.64 16.83 -12.81
C ASP A 96 6.93 15.49 -12.94
N ALA A 97 5.67 15.55 -13.40
CA ALA A 97 4.83 14.39 -13.68
C ALA A 97 5.52 13.34 -14.56
N THR A 98 6.60 13.70 -15.26
CA THR A 98 7.30 12.76 -16.12
C THR A 98 8.30 11.90 -15.37
N SER A 99 8.94 12.38 -14.29
CA SER A 99 10.10 11.70 -13.71
C SER A 99 10.14 11.63 -12.18
N GLN A 100 9.47 12.55 -11.47
CA GLN A 100 9.57 12.60 -10.02
C GLN A 100 8.35 13.25 -9.34
N LEU A 101 7.81 12.55 -8.34
CA LEU A 101 6.81 13.08 -7.41
C LEU A 101 7.40 13.01 -5.99
N SER A 102 7.44 14.14 -5.29
CA SER A 102 8.05 14.18 -3.96
C SER A 102 7.39 15.20 -3.04
N GLU A 103 7.27 14.84 -1.77
CA GLU A 103 6.82 15.72 -0.70
C GLU A 103 7.67 15.51 0.54
N ALA A 104 7.81 16.55 1.35
CA ALA A 104 8.45 16.47 2.64
C ALA A 104 7.70 17.25 3.71
N ASN A 105 7.85 16.76 4.93
CA ASN A 105 7.42 17.40 6.14
C ASN A 105 8.42 18.48 6.55
N LEU A 106 8.08 19.75 6.36
CA LEU A 106 9.02 20.84 6.65
C LEU A 106 9.29 21.00 8.15
N ALA A 107 8.41 20.45 9.00
CA ALA A 107 8.57 20.46 10.45
C ALA A 107 9.33 19.25 11.02
N ASN A 108 9.66 18.25 10.18
CA ASN A 108 10.25 16.95 10.58
C ASN A 108 9.59 16.34 11.82
N SER A 109 8.25 16.30 11.83
CA SER A 109 7.47 15.92 13.01
C SER A 109 6.26 15.04 12.70
N ALA A 110 6.09 14.65 11.44
CA ALA A 110 5.02 13.73 11.08
C ALA A 110 5.37 12.31 11.49
N THR A 111 4.35 11.62 12.02
CA THR A 111 4.48 10.24 12.49
C THR A 111 3.27 9.44 12.05
N LEU A 112 3.48 8.39 11.27
CA LEU A 112 2.41 7.47 10.92
C LEU A 112 2.04 6.65 12.17
N GLN A 113 0.81 6.79 12.65
CA GLN A 113 0.35 6.17 13.89
C GLN A 113 0.30 4.63 13.78
N PRO A 114 0.36 3.90 14.91
CA PRO A 114 0.26 2.44 14.92
C PRO A 114 -0.99 1.93 14.19
N GLY A 115 -0.82 0.97 13.28
CA GLY A 115 -1.90 0.39 12.48
C GLY A 115 -2.56 1.33 11.48
N ALA A 116 -2.05 2.56 11.32
CA ALA A 116 -2.62 3.52 10.39
C ALA A 116 -2.09 3.30 8.97
N SER A 117 -2.94 3.62 7.99
CA SER A 117 -2.59 3.62 6.57
C SER A 117 -2.87 4.98 5.94
N TRP A 118 -2.05 5.36 4.95
CA TRP A 118 -2.24 6.54 4.13
C TRP A 118 -2.22 6.18 2.65
N SER A 119 -3.22 6.65 1.89
CA SER A 119 -3.30 6.41 0.45
C SER A 119 -2.72 7.57 -0.35
N PHE A 120 -1.85 7.25 -1.31
CA PHE A 120 -1.26 8.17 -2.28
C PHE A 120 -2.02 8.21 -3.61
N GLY A 121 -3.21 7.61 -3.66
CA GLY A 121 -3.96 7.48 -4.92
C GLY A 121 -3.24 6.57 -5.91
N LYS A 122 -3.25 6.93 -7.19
CA LYS A 122 -2.67 6.15 -8.30
C LYS A 122 -1.52 6.93 -8.95
N PRO A 123 -0.35 7.02 -8.30
CA PRO A 123 0.76 7.82 -8.81
C PRO A 123 1.45 7.21 -10.04
N PHE A 124 0.97 6.07 -10.56
CA PHE A 124 1.58 5.33 -11.66
C PHE A 124 0.65 5.28 -12.86
N ALA A 125 1.17 5.59 -14.05
CA ALA A 125 0.42 5.57 -15.31
C ALA A 125 0.24 4.16 -15.92
N GLY A 126 0.83 3.13 -15.31
CA GLY A 126 0.87 1.76 -15.83
C GLY A 126 -0.07 0.78 -15.14
N THR A 127 -0.20 -0.41 -15.73
CA THR A 127 -0.83 -1.57 -15.10
C THR A 127 0.06 -2.16 -14.00
N LEU A 128 -0.50 -2.99 -13.11
CA LEU A 128 0.28 -3.66 -12.05
C LEU A 128 1.46 -4.46 -12.61
N SER A 129 1.30 -5.13 -13.77
CA SER A 129 2.39 -5.85 -14.44
C SER A 129 3.52 -4.90 -14.83
N GLN A 130 3.18 -3.75 -15.43
CA GLN A 130 4.18 -2.76 -15.83
C GLN A 130 4.88 -2.14 -14.62
N ILE A 131 4.14 -1.87 -13.54
CA ILE A 131 4.72 -1.35 -12.29
C ILE A 131 5.71 -2.37 -11.71
N SER A 132 5.37 -3.66 -11.72
CA SER A 132 6.28 -4.73 -11.29
C SER A 132 7.54 -4.80 -12.17
N ASP A 133 7.39 -4.65 -13.49
CA ASP A 133 8.52 -4.59 -14.42
C ASP A 133 9.42 -3.38 -14.16
N TRP A 134 8.85 -2.19 -13.91
CA TRP A 134 9.61 -0.97 -13.61
C TRP A 134 10.42 -1.10 -12.32
N VAL A 135 9.83 -1.72 -11.30
CA VAL A 135 10.49 -1.93 -10.01
C VAL A 135 11.63 -2.93 -10.15
N THR A 136 11.37 -4.08 -10.77
CA THR A 136 12.38 -5.14 -10.94
C THR A 136 13.49 -4.73 -11.91
N GLY A 137 13.16 -3.90 -12.90
CA GLY A 137 14.12 -3.27 -13.82
C GLY A 137 14.87 -2.08 -13.22
N GLY A 138 14.56 -1.63 -12.00
CA GLY A 138 15.18 -0.47 -11.36
C GLY A 138 14.80 0.88 -11.98
N GLN A 139 13.77 0.90 -12.84
CA GLN A 139 13.24 2.11 -13.46
C GLN A 139 12.35 2.91 -12.50
N LEU A 140 11.76 2.26 -11.48
CA LEU A 140 10.97 2.89 -10.43
C LEU A 140 11.67 2.73 -9.09
N THR A 141 11.84 3.85 -8.40
CA THR A 141 12.42 3.90 -7.05
C THR A 141 11.50 4.67 -6.11
N VAL A 142 11.33 4.13 -4.90
CA VAL A 142 10.61 4.79 -3.81
C VAL A 142 11.61 5.05 -2.69
N THR A 143 11.83 6.31 -2.38
CA THR A 143 12.70 6.73 -1.28
C THR A 143 11.87 7.39 -0.20
N MET A 144 12.12 7.06 1.07
CA MET A 144 11.47 7.71 2.20
C MET A 144 12.48 8.49 3.04
N SER A 145 12.12 9.71 3.42
CA SER A 145 12.87 10.48 4.41
C SER A 145 12.28 10.25 5.81
N GLY A 146 13.16 10.08 6.80
CA GLY A 146 12.80 9.74 8.18
C GLY A 146 13.54 8.51 8.74
N GLN A 147 14.08 7.64 7.87
CA GLN A 147 14.83 6.44 8.29
C GLN A 147 16.11 6.15 7.47
N GLY A 148 16.53 7.04 6.56
CA GLY A 148 17.72 6.82 5.73
C GLY A 148 17.64 5.62 4.78
N ALA A 149 16.43 5.09 4.57
CA ALA A 149 16.19 3.94 3.71
C ALA A 149 15.92 4.39 2.26
N VAL A 150 16.92 4.20 1.40
CA VAL A 150 16.73 4.13 -0.06
C VAL A 150 16.38 2.68 -0.35
N LEU A 151 15.13 2.40 -0.72
CA LEU A 151 14.76 1.06 -1.15
C LEU A 151 14.65 0.98 -2.66
N ALA A 152 15.65 0.34 -3.22
CA ALA A 152 15.45 -0.55 -4.36
C ALA A 152 15.11 -1.95 -3.81
N ALA A 153 14.02 -2.08 -3.04
CA ALA A 153 13.51 -3.42 -2.74
C ALA A 153 12.63 -3.85 -3.92
N PRO A 154 12.83 -5.06 -4.48
CA PRO A 154 11.85 -5.60 -5.42
C PRO A 154 10.53 -5.67 -4.67
N ILE A 155 9.53 -4.93 -5.15
CA ILE A 155 8.16 -5.07 -4.69
C ILE A 155 7.79 -6.54 -4.91
N GLU A 156 7.61 -7.27 -3.82
CA GLU A 156 7.19 -8.65 -3.87
C GLU A 156 5.71 -8.64 -4.24
N VAL A 157 5.41 -9.00 -5.49
CA VAL A 157 4.03 -9.29 -5.89
C VAL A 157 3.66 -10.56 -5.15
N VAL A 158 2.97 -10.45 -4.02
CA VAL A 158 2.54 -11.61 -3.25
C VAL A 158 1.51 -12.35 -4.10
N PRO A 159 1.84 -13.53 -4.66
CA PRO A 159 0.87 -14.27 -5.44
C PRO A 159 -0.22 -14.72 -4.47
N GLU A 160 -1.47 -14.43 -4.77
CA GLU A 160 -2.59 -14.89 -3.96
C GLU A 160 -2.46 -16.40 -3.71
N PRO A 161 -2.86 -16.93 -2.54
CA PRO A 161 -3.05 -18.37 -2.38
C PRO A 161 -4.04 -18.79 -3.44
N SER A 162 -3.51 -19.35 -4.54
CA SER A 162 -4.25 -19.58 -5.78
C SER A 162 -5.59 -20.20 -5.46
N SER A 163 -6.64 -19.78 -6.17
CA SER A 163 -8.01 -20.28 -5.98
C SER A 163 -8.10 -21.82 -5.99
N VAL A 164 -7.05 -22.51 -6.48
CA VAL A 164 -6.79 -23.95 -6.35
C VAL A 164 -6.74 -24.43 -4.89
N ALA A 165 -6.11 -23.69 -3.97
CA ALA A 165 -6.06 -24.02 -2.55
C ALA A 165 -7.45 -23.92 -1.89
N LEU A 166 -8.20 -22.86 -2.21
CA LEU A 166 -9.59 -22.68 -1.75
C LEU A 166 -10.54 -23.70 -2.39
N ALA A 167 -10.38 -24.00 -3.68
CA ALA A 167 -11.13 -25.03 -4.38
C ALA A 167 -10.83 -26.42 -3.80
N GLY A 168 -9.58 -26.71 -3.46
CA GLY A 168 -9.15 -27.95 -2.81
C GLY A 168 -9.77 -28.13 -1.43
N LEU A 169 -9.77 -27.08 -0.60
CA LEU A 169 -10.44 -27.10 0.71
C LEU A 169 -11.97 -27.22 0.58
N GLY A 170 -12.56 -26.53 -0.40
CA GLY A 170 -13.99 -26.63 -0.72
C GLY A 170 -14.40 -28.04 -1.14
N LEU A 171 -13.61 -28.69 -2.01
CA LEU A 171 -13.85 -30.07 -2.45
C LEU A 171 -13.68 -31.07 -1.31
N ALA A 172 -12.65 -30.90 -0.48
CA ALA A 172 -12.43 -31.75 0.69
C ALA A 172 -13.60 -31.65 1.69
N GLY A 173 -14.12 -30.44 1.93
CA GLY A 173 -15.30 -30.21 2.75
C GLY A 173 -16.56 -30.87 2.18
N LEU A 174 -16.80 -30.74 0.87
CA LEU A 174 -17.93 -31.37 0.18
C LEU A 174 -17.87 -32.91 0.23
N ILE A 175 -16.68 -33.49 0.04
CA ILE A 175 -16.49 -34.95 0.14
C ILE A 175 -16.75 -35.46 1.56
N ALA A 176 -16.27 -34.74 2.58
CA ALA A 176 -16.52 -35.08 3.98
C ALA A 176 -18.02 -35.03 4.33
N LEU A 177 -18.74 -34.02 3.84
CA LEU A 177 -20.20 -33.90 3.99
C LEU A 177 -20.97 -35.01 3.24
N ALA A 178 -20.54 -35.37 2.03
CA ALA A 178 -21.16 -36.44 1.25
C ALA A 178 -21.01 -37.81 1.91
N ARG A 179 -19.87 -38.10 2.55
CA ARG A 179 -19.63 -39.35 3.29
C ARG A 179 -20.49 -39.50 4.54
N ARG A 180 -20.90 -38.40 5.18
CA ARG A 180 -21.68 -38.44 6.42
C ARG A 180 -23.18 -38.71 6.19
N ARG A 181 -23.65 -38.61 4.94
CA ARG A 181 -25.06 -38.84 4.55
C ARG A 181 -25.33 -40.27 4.06
N ARG A 182 -24.30 -41.09 3.85
CA ARG A 182 -24.42 -42.53 3.64
C ARG A 182 -24.22 -43.25 4.96
#